data_AF-A0A318E3N4-F1
#
_entry.id   AF-A0A318E3N4-F1
#
_cell.length_a   1.000
_cell.length_b   1.000
_cell.length_c   1.000
_cell.angle_alpha   90.00
_cell.angle_beta   90.00
_cell.angle_gamma   90.00
#
_symmetry.space_group_name_H-M   'P 1'
#
loop_
_entity.id
_entity.type
_entity.pdbx_description
1 polymer ?
#
loop_
_entity_poly.entity_id
_entity_poly.type
_entity_poly.pdbx_seq_one_letter_code
_entity_poly.pdbx_strand_id
1 'polypeptide(L)' 'NTEPSAADRAITERLKSALATVDVRVLDHFIVGKGSPYSFAEAGLL' A
#
# COMPACT_ATOMS: atom_id res chain seq x y z
N ASN A 1 14.96 -4.24 -4.29
CA ASN A 1 14.24 -3.04 -4.75
C ASN A 1 13.00 -2.93 -3.87
N THR A 2 12.70 -1.75 -3.34
CA THR A 2 11.47 -1.49 -2.56
C THR A 2 10.37 -0.85 -3.41
N GLU A 3 10.63 -0.63 -4.70
CA GLU A 3 9.65 -0.12 -5.65
C GLU A 3 8.46 -1.07 -5.84
N PRO A 4 7.21 -0.56 -5.82
CA PRO A 4 6.02 -1.39 -5.90
C PRO A 4 5.79 -1.96 -7.30
N SER A 5 5.46 -3.25 -7.36
CA SER A 5 4.99 -3.90 -8.56
C SER A 5 3.52 -3.58 -8.86
N ALA A 6 3.04 -3.98 -10.04
CA ALA A 6 1.61 -3.90 -10.38
C ALA A 6 0.73 -4.73 -9.43
N ALA A 7 1.24 -5.86 -8.93
CA ALA A 7 0.52 -6.71 -7.98
C ALA A 7 0.35 -6.03 -6.61
N ASP A 8 1.39 -5.32 -6.14
CA ASP A 8 1.35 -4.57 -4.88
C ASP A 8 0.31 -3.45 -4.93
N ARG A 9 0.23 -2.75 -6.07
CA ARG A 9 -0.81 -1.73 -6.31
C ARG A 9 -2.21 -2.34 -6.31
N ALA A 10 -2.40 -3.44 -7.04
CA ALA A 10 -3.70 -4.10 -7.15
C ALA A 10 -4.21 -4.64 -5.80
N ILE A 11 -3.33 -5.25 -5.00
CA ILE A 11 -3.74 -5.76 -3.68
C ILE A 11 -4.05 -4.62 -2.71
N THR A 12 -3.31 -3.51 -2.78
CA THR A 12 -3.56 -2.32 -1.96
C THR A 12 -4.94 -1.72 -2.21
N GLU A 13 -5.31 -1.54 -3.48
CA GLU A 13 -6.64 -1.07 -3.85
C GLU A 13 -7.76 -2.03 -3.42
N ARG A 14 -7.52 -3.35 -3.54
CA ARG A 14 -8.46 -4.37 -3.08
C ARG A 14 -8.65 -4.32 -1.56
N LEU A 15 -7.57 -4.18 -0.80
CA LEU A 15 -7.62 -4.09 0.66
C LEU A 15 -8.31 -2.80 1.11
N LYS A 16 -7.98 -1.66 0.49
CA LYS A 16 -8.63 -0.36 0.74
C LYS A 16 -10.13 -0.45 0.52
N SER A 17 -10.55 -1.04 -0.60
CA SER A 17 -11.97 -1.22 -0.95
C SER A 17 -12.68 -2.16 0.04
N ALA A 18 -12.04 -3.27 0.42
CA ALA A 18 -12.63 -4.24 1.33
C ALA A 18 -12.78 -3.68 2.75
N LEU A 19 -11.75 -3.03 3.28
CA LEU A 19 -11.75 -2.47 4.64
C LEU A 19 -12.70 -1.28 4.78
N ALA A 20 -12.95 -0.53 3.70
CA ALA A 20 -13.95 0.52 3.67
C ALA A 20 -15.39 0.01 3.94
N THR A 21 -15.69 -1.26 3.69
CA THR A 21 -17.03 -1.83 3.97
C THR A 21 -17.34 -2.00 5.46
N VAL A 22 -16.30 -1.91 6.31
CA VAL A 22 -16.38 -2.03 7.77
C VAL A 22 -15.78 -0.81 8.47
N ASP A 23 -15.74 0.33 7.78
CA ASP A 23 -15.23 1.62 8.29
C ASP A 23 -13.78 1.57 8.83
N VAL A 24 -12.97 0.65 8.31
CA VAL A 24 -11.54 0.54 8.64
C VAL A 24 -10.72 1.21 7.54
N ARG A 25 -9.82 2.11 7.93
CA ARG A 25 -8.93 2.80 6.99
C ARG A 25 -7.61 2.05 6.84
N VAL A 26 -7.13 1.92 5.60
CA VAL A 26 -5.73 1.61 5.32
C VAL A 26 -4.94 2.90 5.53
N LEU A 27 -4.04 2.90 6.50
CA LEU A 27 -3.23 4.08 6.81
C LEU A 27 -2.02 4.20 5.88
N ASP A 28 -1.41 3.05 5.55
CA ASP A 28 -0.28 2.96 4.64
C ASP A 28 -0.05 1.52 4.18
N HIS A 29 0.71 1.36 3.09
CA HIS A 29 1.33 0.11 2.68
C HIS A 29 2.85 0.33 2.60
N PHE A 30 3.60 -0.34 3.47
CA PHE A 30 5.06 -0.31 3.44
C PHE A 30 5.64 -1.52 2.72
N ILE A 31 6.45 -1.30 1.69
CA ILE A 31 7.31 -2.34 1.11
C ILE A 31 8.68 -2.26 1.78
N VAL A 32 9.04 -3.30 2.51
CA VAL A 32 10.30 -3.39 3.26
C VAL A 32 11.27 -4.33 2.54
N GLY A 33 12.49 -3.86 2.32
CA GLY A 33 13.54 -4.59 1.64
C GLY A 33 14.91 -4.01 1.92
N LYS A 34 15.89 -4.26 1.04
CA LYS A 34 17.21 -3.65 1.17
C LYS A 34 17.13 -2.15 0.87
N GLY A 35 17.48 -1.31 1.85
CA GLY A 35 17.45 0.15 1.75
C GLY A 35 16.30 0.76 2.56
N SER A 36 15.91 1.99 2.23
CA SER A 36 14.77 2.66 2.86
C SER A 36 13.45 1.97 2.47
N PRO A 37 12.51 1.78 3.42
CA PRO A 37 11.16 1.32 3.12
C PRO A 37 10.47 2.25 2.11
N TYR A 38 9.60 1.69 1.29
CA TYR A 38 8.73 2.47 0.41
C TYR A 38 7.34 2.59 1.05
N SER A 39 6.90 3.82 1.32
CA SER A 39 5.54 4.13 1.79
C SER A 39 4.64 4.47 0.59
N PHE A 40 3.47 3.84 0.51
CA PHE A 40 2.47 4.19 -0.50
C PHE A 40 1.85 5.54 -0.21
N ALA A 41 1.61 5.86 1.07
CA ALA A 41 1.04 7.15 1.47
C ALA A 41 1.97 8.31 1.11
N GLU A 42 3.27 8.21 1.43
CA GLU A 42 4.26 9.25 1.08
C GLU A 42 4.44 9.41 -0.43
N ALA A 43 4.27 8.33 -1.19
CA ALA A 43 4.37 8.32 -2.65
C ALA A 43 3.07 8.76 -3.37
N GLY A 44 2.01 9.11 -2.64
CA GLY A 44 0.72 9.52 -3.22
C GLY A 44 -0.03 8.39 -3.94
N LEU A 45 0.22 7.14 -3.54
CA LEU A 45 -0.42 5.93 -4.09
C LEU A 45 -1.57 5.41 -3.23
N LEU A 46 -1.88 6.07 -2.10
CA LEU A 46 -2.92 5.67 -1.16
C LEU A 46 -3.94 6.79 -0.93
#